data_AF-A0A4P8XMJ8-F1
#
_entry.id   AF-A0A4P8XMJ8-F1
#
_cell.length_a   1.000
_cell.length_b   1.000
_cell.length_c   1.000
_cell.angle_alpha   90.00
_cell.angle_beta   90.00
_cell.angle_gamma   90.00
#
_symmetry.space_group_name_H-M   'P 1'
#
loop_
_entity.id
_entity.type
_entity.pdbx_description
1 polymer ?
#
loop_
_entity_poly.entity_id
_entity_poly.type
_entity_poly.pdbx_seq_one_letter_code
_entity_poly.pdbx_strand_id
1 'polypeptide(L)' 'MRNSTGLRSESELFQQFRNSLSPDVQMDIDRYLFAYEMYLDEQDPAARQVLRESMKMLEKKYNLEVDHDSN' A
#
# COMPACT_ATOMS: atom_id res chain seq x y z
N MET A 1 -9.54 -3.67 38.59
CA MET A 1 -9.00 -4.45 37.44
C MET A 1 -10.04 -4.42 36.35
N ARG A 2 -9.83 -3.58 35.32
CA ARG A 2 -10.74 -3.47 34.16
C ARG A 2 -10.18 -4.38 33.08
N ASN A 3 -10.98 -5.34 32.62
CA ASN A 3 -10.66 -6.17 31.46
C ASN A 3 -10.61 -5.27 30.23
N SER A 4 -9.41 -4.84 29.83
CA SER A 4 -9.17 -4.29 28.49
C SER A 4 -9.14 -5.48 27.53
N THR A 5 -10.28 -5.81 26.93
CA THR A 5 -10.30 -6.50 25.64
C THR A 5 -9.43 -5.69 24.70
N GLY A 6 -8.19 -6.14 24.47
CA GLY A 6 -7.17 -5.41 23.74
C GLY A 6 -7.54 -5.31 22.26
N LEU A 7 -8.27 -4.26 21.91
CA LEU A 7 -8.45 -3.84 20.53
C LEU A 7 -7.08 -3.40 20.02
N ARG A 8 -6.43 -4.28 19.26
CA ARG A 8 -5.21 -3.95 18.51
C ARG A 8 -5.55 -2.83 17.53
N SER A 9 -4.63 -1.88 17.36
CA SER A 9 -4.77 -0.83 16.35
C SER A 9 -4.73 -1.41 14.93
N GLU A 10 -5.32 -0.72 13.97
CA GLU A 10 -5.29 -1.12 12.55
C GLU A 10 -3.85 -1.25 12.02
N SER A 11 -2.94 -0.38 12.49
CA SER A 11 -1.51 -0.46 12.17
C SER A 11 -0.87 -1.76 12.69
N GLU A 12 -1.18 -2.16 13.93
CA GLU A 12 -0.68 -3.42 14.48
C GLU A 12 -1.24 -4.64 13.74
N LEU A 13 -2.53 -4.61 13.37
CA LEU A 13 -3.16 -5.67 12.59
C LEU A 13 -2.55 -5.77 11.18
N PHE A 14 -2.32 -4.64 10.52
CA PHE A 14 -1.66 -4.58 9.22
C PHE A 14 -0.23 -5.12 9.28
N GLN A 15 0.57 -4.72 10.28
CA GLN A 15 1.94 -5.21 10.41
C GLN A 15 1.98 -6.72 10.72
N GLN A 16 1.07 -7.24 11.55
CA GLN A 16 0.97 -8.69 11.77
C GLN A 16 0.63 -9.45 10.49
N PHE A 17 -0.33 -8.95 9.71
CA PHE A 17 -0.67 -9.51 8.42
C PHE A 17 0.53 -9.47 7.46
N ARG A 18 1.16 -8.32 7.28
CA ARG A 18 2.34 -8.14 6.40
C ARG A 18 3.47 -9.09 6.78
N ASN A 19 3.77 -9.23 8.07
CA ASN A 19 4.81 -10.13 8.56
C ASN A 19 4.50 -11.62 8.33
N SER A 20 3.24 -11.98 8.08
CA SER A 20 2.85 -13.36 7.75
C SER A 20 3.03 -13.72 6.27
N LEU A 21 3.27 -12.74 5.40
CA LEU A 21 3.43 -12.92 3.96
C LEU A 21 4.87 -13.30 3.60
N SER A 22 5.08 -13.80 2.38
CA SER A 22 6.44 -14.09 1.89
C SER A 22 7.25 -12.79 1.73
N PRO A 23 8.60 -12.86 1.84
CA PRO A 23 9.46 -11.68 1.69
C PRO A 23 9.23 -10.92 0.38
N ASP A 24 9.00 -11.63 -0.72
CA ASP A 24 8.73 -11.00 -2.03
C ASP A 24 7.44 -10.18 -2.02
N VAL A 25 6.39 -10.69 -1.37
CA VAL A 25 5.11 -9.98 -1.24
C VAL A 25 5.25 -8.78 -0.30
N GLN A 26 6.02 -8.90 0.77
CA GLN A 26 6.32 -7.77 1.67
C GLN A 26 7.04 -6.64 0.92
N MET A 27 8.04 -6.98 0.11
CA MET A 27 8.76 -6.00 -0.72
C MET A 27 7.85 -5.32 -1.74
N ASP A 28 6.92 -6.06 -2.35
CA ASP A 28 5.96 -5.48 -3.28
C ASP A 28 4.96 -4.54 -2.59
N ILE A 29 4.50 -4.88 -1.38
CA ILE A 29 3.69 -3.98 -0.55
C ILE A 29 4.46 -2.68 -0.26
N ASP A 30 5.73 -2.78 0.14
CA ASP A 30 6.55 -1.61 0.46
C ASP A 30 6.76 -0.71 -0.76
N ARG A 31 7.01 -1.30 -1.92
CA ARG A 31 7.14 -0.58 -3.20
C ARG A 31 5.84 0.12 -3.57
N TYR A 32 4.70 -0.56 -3.39
CA TYR A 32 3.40 0.00 -3.68
C TYR A 32 3.10 1.21 -2.78
N LEU A 33 3.27 1.04 -1.46
CA LEU A 33 3.04 2.11 -0.49
C LEU A 33 3.94 3.31 -0.75
N PHE A 34 5.23 3.07 -1.00
CA PHE A 34 6.17 4.13 -1.34
C PHE A 34 5.77 4.88 -2.62
N ALA A 35 5.42 4.17 -3.69
CA ALA A 35 5.00 4.79 -4.95
C ALA A 35 3.70 5.59 -4.78
N TYR A 36 2.77 5.10 -3.96
CA TYR A 36 1.51 5.77 -3.67
C TYR A 36 1.72 7.05 -2.86
N GLU A 37 2.53 7.01 -1.80
CA GLU A 37 2.90 8.21 -1.02
C GLU A 37 3.52 9.27 -1.92
N MET A 38 4.49 8.88 -2.77
CA MET A 38 5.09 9.78 -3.74
C MET A 38 4.08 10.32 -4.76
N TYR A 39 3.13 9.51 -5.23
CA TYR A 39 2.12 9.90 -6.20
C TYR A 39 1.20 11.01 -5.66
N LEU A 40 0.84 10.95 -4.37
CA LEU A 40 0.01 11.95 -3.72
C LEU A 40 0.69 13.33 -3.68
N ASP A 41 1.99 13.36 -3.42
CA ASP A 41 2.76 14.58 -3.28
C ASP A 41 3.26 15.14 -4.63
N GLU A 42 3.45 14.29 -5.64
CA GLU A 42 3.99 14.67 -6.95
C GLU A 42 3.05 15.61 -7.72
N GLN A 43 3.59 16.73 -8.22
CA GLN A 43 2.86 17.76 -8.95
C GLN A 43 3.14 17.74 -10.46
N ASP A 44 4.28 17.18 -10.88
CA ASP A 44 4.61 17.02 -12.29
C ASP A 44 3.76 15.90 -12.91
N PRO A 45 2.93 16.17 -13.94
CA PRO A 45 2.10 15.15 -14.57
C PRO A 45 2.90 13.99 -15.16
N ALA A 46 4.10 14.24 -15.68
CA ALA A 46 4.93 13.19 -16.27
C ALA A 46 5.50 12.24 -15.20
N ALA A 47 6.08 12.79 -14.13
CA ALA A 47 6.52 11.99 -12.98
C ALA A 47 5.35 11.25 -12.31
N ARG A 48 4.20 11.91 -12.15
CA ARG A 48 2.98 11.30 -11.59
C ARG A 48 2.49 10.11 -12.43
N GLN A 49 2.58 10.19 -13.75
CA GLN A 49 2.25 9.07 -14.65
C GLN A 49 3.20 7.88 -14.47
N VAL A 50 4.51 8.11 -14.28
CA VAL A 50 5.49 7.03 -14.03
C VAL A 50 5.19 6.31 -12.71
N LEU A 51 4.85 7.06 -11.67
CA LEU A 51 4.44 6.49 -10.38
C LEU A 51 3.16 5.66 -10.52
N ARG A 52 2.17 6.18 -11.28
CA ARG A 52 0.93 5.46 -11.58
C ARG A 52 1.18 4.15 -12.33
N GLU A 53 2.07 4.13 -13.31
CA GLU A 53 2.43 2.91 -14.04
C GLU A 53 3.14 1.89 -13.13
N SER A 54 3.98 2.38 -12.22
CA SER A 54 4.66 1.53 -11.23
C SER A 54 3.65 0.83 -10.32
N MET A 55 2.62 1.53 -9.86
CA MET A 55 1.53 0.96 -9.06
C MET A 55 0.67 -0.03 -9.87
N LYS A 56 0.29 0.34 -11.11
CA LYS A 56 -0.49 -0.53 -12.01
C LYS A 56 0.15 -1.89 -12.28
N MET A 57 1.48 -1.95 -12.35
CA MET A 57 2.19 -3.22 -12.51
C MET A 57 1.92 -4.17 -11.33
N LEU A 58 1.92 -3.65 -10.11
CA LEU A 58 1.65 -4.42 -8.90
C LEU A 58 0.14 -4.74 -8.75
N GLU A 59 -0.74 -3.79 -9.07
CA GLU A 59 -2.19 -4.04 -9.12
C GLU A 59 -2.52 -5.21 -10.04
N LYS A 60 -1.96 -5.20 -11.25
CA LYS A 60 -2.15 -6.30 -12.21
C LYS A 60 -1.61 -7.63 -11.70
N LYS A 61 -0.44 -7.61 -11.04
CA LYS A 61 0.18 -8.82 -10.45
C LYS A 61 -0.75 -9.49 -9.44
N TYR A 62 -1.47 -8.70 -8.65
CA TYR A 62 -2.37 -9.18 -7.59
C TYR A 62 -3.85 -9.15 -7.96
N ASN A 63 -4.18 -8.85 -9.22
CA ASN A 63 -5.54 -8.70 -9.72
C ASN A 63 -6.40 -7.74 -8.88
N LEU A 64 -5.82 -6.59 -8.53
CA LEU A 64 -6.47 -5.52 -7.78
C LEU A 64 -7.19 -4.58 -8.77
N GLU A 65 -8.40 -4.16 -8.41
CA GLU A 65 -9.12 -3.09 -9.09
C GLU A 65 -9.00 -1.82 -8.25
N VAL A 66 -8.21 -0.85 -8.73
CA VAL A 66 -7.93 0.41 -8.01
C VAL A 66 -8.21 1.59 -8.92
N ASP A 67 -9.02 2.54 -8.44
CA ASP A 67 -9.20 3.84 -9.07
C ASP A 67 -8.33 4.88 -8.36
N HIS A 68 -7.39 5.45 -9.10
CA HIS A 68 -6.44 6.46 -8.62
C HIS A 68 -6.92 7.89 -8.88
N ASP A 69 -7.99 8.05 -9.68
CA ASP A 69 -8.49 9.36 -10.11
C ASP A 69 -9.71 9.80 -9.27
N SER A 70 -10.03 9.11 -8.17
CA SER A 70 -11.19 9.37 -7.31
C SER A 70 -11.09 10.64 -6.43
N ASN A 71 -10.33 11.66 -6.84
CA ASN A 71 -10.18 12.93 -6.11
C ASN A 71 -10.49 14.14 -7.00
#